data_AF-A0A7W9A4B6-F1
#
_entry.id   AF-A0A7W9A4B6-F1
#
_cell.length_a   1.000
_cell.length_b   1.000
_cell.length_c   1.000
_cell.angle_alpha   90.00
_cell.angle_beta   90.00
_cell.angle_gamma   90.00
#
_symmetry.space_group_name_H-M   'P 1'
#
loop_
_entity.id
_entity.type
_entity.pdbx_description
1 polymer ?
#
loop_
_entity_poly.entity_id
_entity_poly.type
_entity_poly.pdbx_seq_one_letter_code
_entity_poly.pdbx_strand_id
1 'polypeptide(L)'
;MHSITLYLPGEVIEPRVPAGILATYVGALKERATIEFSAHSHAGVSGVIVVMIKPGQESRSWLVTGTPVQTEIRDSIEQAFEAVVAPNVSGGPVVFGLVFSAWGGGEPPPGMPMPIPESWNVLSGPEGRLMDDAFFNEVGMLPG
;
A
#
# COMPACT_ATOMS: atom_id res chain seq x y z
N MET A 1 3.31 -10.47 -7.49
CA MET A 1 2.61 -10.27 -6.20
C MET A 1 2.57 -11.58 -5.45
N HIS A 2 3.05 -11.63 -4.21
CA HIS A 2 3.30 -12.89 -3.49
C HIS A 2 2.44 -13.05 -2.25
N SER A 3 2.28 -11.98 -1.47
CA SER A 3 1.54 -12.02 -0.21
C SER A 3 0.88 -10.67 0.09
N ILE A 4 -0.01 -10.68 1.07
CA ILE A 4 -0.69 -9.51 1.61
C ILE A 4 -0.33 -9.43 3.09
N THR A 5 -0.13 -8.23 3.62
CA THR A 5 0.12 -8.01 5.04
C THR A 5 -0.78 -6.91 5.57
N LEU A 6 -1.46 -7.14 6.68
CA LEU A 6 -2.40 -6.19 7.28
C LEU A 6 -1.65 -5.31 8.28
N TYR A 7 -1.82 -3.99 8.17
CA TYR A 7 -1.21 -3.02 9.10
C TYR A 7 -2.10 -2.75 10.31
N LEU A 8 -3.34 -3.26 10.27
CA LEU A 8 -4.29 -3.26 11.37
C LEU A 8 -4.63 -4.70 11.76
N PRO A 9 -4.96 -4.97 13.03
CA PRO A 9 -5.46 -6.27 13.45
C PRO A 9 -6.70 -6.71 12.66
N GLY A 10 -6.86 -8.01 12.41
CA GLY A 10 -8.02 -8.56 11.71
C GLY A 10 -9.35 -8.19 12.38
N GLU A 11 -9.39 -8.19 13.71
CA GLU A 11 -10.54 -7.76 14.51
C GLU A 11 -10.96 -6.30 14.28
N VAL A 12 -10.03 -5.45 13.83
CA VAL A 12 -10.31 -4.06 13.43
C VAL A 12 -10.79 -4.02 11.99
N ILE A 13 -10.25 -4.84 11.09
CA ILE A 13 -10.57 -4.79 9.65
C ILE A 13 -11.91 -5.49 9.33
N GLU A 14 -12.17 -6.65 9.92
CA GLU A 14 -13.35 -7.48 9.62
C GLU A 14 -14.69 -6.73 9.76
N PRO A 15 -14.89 -5.85 10.77
CA PRO A 15 -16.11 -5.05 10.87
C PRO A 15 -16.17 -3.91 9.84
N ARG A 16 -15.03 -3.46 9.32
CA ARG A 16 -14.92 -2.30 8.41
C ARG A 16 -15.21 -2.67 6.96
N VAL A 17 -14.84 -3.88 6.56
CA VAL A 17 -15.01 -4.37 5.20
C VAL A 17 -15.19 -5.89 5.16
N PRO A 18 -16.20 -6.42 4.46
CA PRO A 18 -16.34 -7.86 4.28
C PRO A 18 -15.13 -8.45 3.56
N ALA A 19 -14.62 -9.59 4.05
CA ALA A 19 -13.43 -10.24 3.50
C ALA A 19 -13.51 -10.49 1.99
N GLY A 20 -14.68 -10.90 1.47
CA GLY A 20 -14.88 -11.13 0.03
C GLY A 20 -14.81 -9.85 -0.82
N ILE A 21 -15.21 -8.71 -0.27
CA ILE A 21 -15.12 -7.40 -0.93
C ILE A 21 -13.66 -6.95 -0.96
N LEU A 22 -12.95 -7.07 0.17
CA LEU A 22 -11.53 -6.75 0.24
C LEU A 22 -10.70 -7.65 -0.69
N ALA A 23 -11.01 -8.94 -0.75
CA ALA A 23 -10.34 -9.88 -1.64
C ALA A 23 -10.54 -9.53 -3.12
N THR A 24 -11.75 -9.15 -3.52
CA THR A 24 -12.05 -8.67 -4.88
C THR A 24 -11.23 -7.42 -5.22
N TYR A 25 -11.19 -6.44 -4.31
CA TYR A 25 -10.42 -5.21 -4.50
C TYR A 25 -8.92 -5.48 -4.63
N VAL A 26 -8.36 -6.32 -3.76
CA VAL A 26 -6.97 -6.78 -3.85
C VAL A 26 -6.69 -7.48 -5.19
N GLY A 27 -7.63 -8.27 -5.70
CA GLY A 27 -7.52 -8.88 -7.02
C GLY A 27 -7.33 -7.85 -8.13
N ALA A 28 -8.19 -6.83 -8.16
CA ALA A 28 -8.10 -5.73 -9.13
C ALA A 28 -6.76 -4.97 -9.02
N LEU A 29 -6.27 -4.72 -7.81
CA LEU A 29 -4.96 -4.08 -7.61
C LEU A 29 -3.79 -4.95 -8.11
N LYS A 30 -3.86 -6.28 -7.92
CA LYS A 30 -2.84 -7.21 -8.44
C LYS A 30 -2.81 -7.21 -9.97
N GLU A 31 -3.97 -7.15 -10.62
CA GLU A 31 -4.07 -7.02 -12.07
C GLU A 31 -3.47 -5.70 -12.55
N ARG A 32 -3.80 -4.58 -11.88
CA ARG A 32 -3.18 -3.28 -12.17
C ARG A 32 -1.66 -3.30 -12.03
N ALA A 33 -1.14 -3.84 -10.93
CA ALA A 33 0.30 -3.97 -10.74
C ALA A 33 0.97 -4.77 -11.87
N THR A 34 0.33 -5.83 -12.34
CA THR A 34 0.86 -6.66 -13.43
C THR A 34 0.94 -5.88 -14.75
N ILE A 35 -0.07 -5.07 -15.05
CA ILE A 35 -0.09 -4.19 -16.22
C ILE A 35 1.02 -3.13 -16.10
N GLU A 36 1.09 -2.43 -14.96
CA GLU A 36 2.07 -1.36 -14.75
C GLU A 36 3.51 -1.87 -14.78
N PHE A 37 3.81 -3.00 -14.11
CA PHE A 37 5.15 -3.56 -14.15
C PHE A 37 5.55 -4.03 -15.56
N SER A 38 4.60 -4.50 -16.37
CA SER A 38 4.87 -4.92 -17.75
C SER A 38 5.06 -3.72 -18.71
N ALA A 39 4.51 -2.55 -18.37
CA ALA A 39 4.62 -1.33 -19.17
C ALA A 39 5.99 -0.64 -19.04
N HIS A 40 6.78 -1.01 -18.04
CA HIS A 40 8.09 -0.40 -17.76
C HIS A 40 9.22 -1.43 -17.85
N SER A 41 10.45 -0.92 -17.95
CA SER A 41 11.68 -1.72 -17.87
C SER A 41 12.52 -1.24 -16.69
N HIS A 42 12.94 -2.16 -15.84
CA HIS A 42 13.82 -1.89 -14.70
C HIS A 42 14.81 -3.04 -14.51
N ALA A 43 15.91 -2.81 -13.80
CA ALA A 43 16.93 -3.82 -13.53
C ALA A 43 16.52 -4.90 -12.52
N GLY A 44 15.32 -4.80 -11.93
CA GLY A 44 14.86 -5.63 -10.81
C GLY A 44 14.57 -4.81 -9.56
N VAL A 45 13.46 -5.10 -8.89
CA VAL A 45 13.13 -4.52 -7.58
C VAL A 45 12.13 -5.39 -6.82
N SER A 46 12.33 -5.47 -5.51
CA SER A 46 11.40 -6.08 -4.56
C SER A 46 10.86 -5.01 -3.62
N GLY A 47 9.61 -5.15 -3.19
CA GLY A 47 8.98 -4.14 -2.35
C GLY A 47 7.58 -4.48 -1.88
N VAL A 48 6.94 -3.47 -1.32
CA VAL A 48 5.55 -3.50 -0.87
C VAL A 48 4.85 -2.28 -1.43
N ILE A 49 3.68 -2.48 -2.04
CA ILE A 49 2.75 -1.39 -2.32
C ILE A 49 1.80 -1.31 -1.13
N VAL A 50 1.97 -0.29 -0.29
CA VAL A 50 1.08 -0.03 0.84
C VAL A 50 -0.16 0.68 0.33
N VAL A 51 -1.34 0.18 0.68
CA VAL A 51 -2.63 0.71 0.24
C VAL A 51 -3.47 1.03 1.46
N MET A 52 -4.01 2.23 1.47
CA MET A 52 -5.02 2.67 2.41
C MET A 52 -6.35 2.87 1.70
N ILE A 53 -7.42 2.38 2.30
CA ILE A 53 -8.80 2.66 1.90
C ILE A 53 -9.45 3.48 3.02
N LYS A 54 -10.13 4.56 2.66
CA LYS A 54 -10.88 5.42 3.59
C LYS A 54 -12.39 5.37 3.29
N PRO A 55 -13.23 5.71 4.28
CA PRO A 55 -14.65 5.93 4.02
C PRO A 55 -14.88 6.91 2.87
N GLY A 56 -15.92 6.69 2.07
CA GLY A 56 -16.19 7.52 0.88
C GLY A 56 -15.56 7.00 -0.42
N GLN A 57 -15.05 5.76 -0.42
CA GLN A 57 -14.39 5.12 -1.58
C GLN A 57 -13.09 5.85 -2.00
N GLU A 58 -12.43 6.48 -1.04
CA GLU A 58 -11.12 7.08 -1.25
C GLU A 58 -10.02 6.05 -1.00
N SER A 59 -8.96 6.10 -1.80
CA SER A 59 -7.75 5.30 -1.54
C SER A 59 -6.50 6.13 -1.72
N ARG A 60 -5.41 5.64 -1.12
CA ARG A 60 -4.06 6.18 -1.29
C ARG A 60 -3.07 5.05 -1.30
N SER A 61 -1.99 5.19 -2.06
CA SER A 61 -0.95 4.16 -2.11
C SER A 61 0.46 4.72 -2.04
N TRP A 62 1.38 3.90 -1.54
CA TRP A 62 2.80 4.22 -1.41
C TRP A 62 3.63 3.03 -1.86
N LEU A 63 4.61 3.28 -2.72
CA LEU A 63 5.57 2.28 -3.16
C LEU A 63 6.81 2.27 -2.26
N VAL A 64 7.03 1.17 -1.55
CA VAL A 64 8.19 1.00 -0.67
C VAL A 64 9.10 -0.10 -1.21
N THR A 65 10.31 0.26 -1.60
CA THR A 65 11.26 -0.63 -2.30
C THR A 65 12.61 -0.68 -1.60
N GLY A 66 13.32 -1.81 -1.70
CA GLY A 66 14.67 -1.92 -1.13
C GLY A 66 15.74 -1.24 -1.97
N THR A 67 15.51 -1.14 -3.28
CA THR A 67 16.31 -0.33 -4.20
C THR A 67 15.47 0.84 -4.70
N PRO A 68 16.03 2.05 -4.83
CA PRO A 68 15.33 3.17 -5.44
C PRO A 68 14.81 2.83 -6.84
N VAL A 69 13.59 3.26 -7.12
CA VAL A 69 12.98 3.23 -8.45
C VAL A 69 12.88 4.65 -8.99
N GLN A 70 12.84 4.78 -10.31
CA GLN A 70 12.61 6.08 -10.96
C GLN A 70 11.27 6.67 -10.52
N THR A 71 11.22 7.98 -10.30
CA THR A 71 10.02 8.69 -9.84
C THR A 71 8.85 8.47 -10.78
N GLU A 72 9.09 8.46 -12.09
CA GLU A 72 8.05 8.25 -13.09
C GLU A 72 7.38 6.87 -12.97
N ILE A 73 8.17 5.83 -12.65
CA ILE A 73 7.66 4.47 -12.43
C ILE A 73 6.85 4.42 -11.13
N ARG A 74 7.35 5.04 -10.06
CA ARG A 74 6.64 5.15 -8.77
C ARG A 74 5.28 5.82 -8.97
N ASP A 75 5.28 7.02 -9.55
CA ASP A 75 4.08 7.82 -9.76
C ASP A 75 3.07 7.09 -10.64
N SER A 76 3.52 6.40 -11.71
CA SER A 76 2.64 5.59 -12.57
C SER A 76 1.94 4.48 -11.79
N ILE A 77 2.69 3.73 -10.97
CA ILE A 77 2.14 2.63 -10.17
C ILE A 77 1.14 3.16 -9.14
N GLU A 78 1.50 4.20 -8.40
CA GLU A 78 0.64 4.76 -7.35
C GLU A 78 -0.65 5.35 -7.94
N GLN A 79 -0.55 6.08 -9.05
CA GLN A 79 -1.73 6.59 -9.78
C GLN A 79 -2.62 5.46 -10.31
N ALA A 80 -2.03 4.39 -10.86
CA ALA A 80 -2.78 3.25 -11.37
C ALA A 80 -3.53 2.51 -10.25
N PHE A 81 -2.96 2.49 -9.05
CA PHE A 81 -3.59 1.93 -7.86
C PHE A 81 -4.74 2.81 -7.36
N GLU A 82 -4.53 4.12 -7.26
CA GLU A 82 -5.56 5.08 -6.85
C GLU A 82 -6.72 5.18 -7.85
N ALA A 83 -6.49 4.82 -9.11
CA ALA A 83 -7.54 4.72 -10.14
C ALA A 83 -8.45 3.49 -9.98
N VAL A 84 -8.10 2.52 -9.12
CA VAL A 84 -9.00 1.40 -8.81
C VAL A 84 -10.03 1.86 -7.80
N VAL A 85 -11.31 1.78 -8.16
CA VAL A 85 -12.43 2.17 -7.29
C VAL A 85 -12.33 1.40 -5.97
N ALA A 86 -12.09 2.13 -4.89
CA ALA A 86 -11.95 1.55 -3.57
C ALA A 86 -13.32 1.10 -3.04
N PRO A 87 -13.41 -0.03 -2.33
CA PRO A 87 -14.66 -0.44 -1.71
C PRO A 87 -15.05 0.56 -0.61
N ASN A 88 -16.34 0.65 -0.33
CA ASN A 88 -16.77 1.42 0.81
C ASN A 88 -16.37 0.70 2.11
N VAL A 89 -15.68 1.41 3.01
CA VAL A 89 -15.31 0.92 4.34
C VAL A 89 -16.03 1.74 5.41
N SER A 90 -16.39 1.09 6.50
CA SER A 90 -17.03 1.72 7.66
C SER A 90 -16.06 1.79 8.84
N GLY A 91 -16.31 2.66 9.83
CA GLY A 91 -15.60 2.60 11.12
C GLY A 91 -14.11 2.96 11.13
N GLY A 92 -13.56 3.45 10.01
CA GLY A 92 -12.17 3.93 9.91
C GLY A 92 -11.45 3.44 8.65
N PRO A 93 -10.18 3.82 8.46
CA PRO A 93 -9.38 3.39 7.32
C PRO A 93 -9.02 1.89 7.41
N VAL A 94 -8.78 1.25 6.26
CA VAL A 94 -8.20 -0.09 6.18
C VAL A 94 -6.86 0.01 5.48
N VAL A 95 -5.81 -0.57 6.07
CA VAL A 95 -4.43 -0.45 5.56
C VAL A 95 -3.78 -1.82 5.42
N PHE A 96 -3.23 -2.09 4.24
CA PHE A 96 -2.55 -3.34 3.93
C PHE A 96 -1.41 -3.13 2.93
N GLY A 97 -0.42 -4.02 2.94
CA GLY A 97 0.67 -4.07 1.98
C GLY A 97 0.51 -5.21 1.00
N LEU A 98 0.81 -4.97 -0.28
CA LEU A 98 0.95 -5.99 -1.32
C LEU A 98 2.43 -6.22 -1.62
N VAL A 99 2.95 -7.39 -1.23
CA VAL A 99 4.36 -7.72 -1.44
C VAL A 99 4.60 -8.16 -2.88
N PHE A 100 5.63 -7.59 -3.52
CA PHE A 100 5.99 -7.89 -4.89
C PHE A 100 7.49 -8.11 -5.10
N SER A 101 7.78 -8.82 -6.19
CA SER A 101 9.08 -8.87 -6.85
C SER A 101 8.81 -8.65 -8.35
N ALA A 102 9.50 -7.70 -8.95
CA ALA A 102 9.32 -7.28 -10.34
C ALA A 102 10.67 -7.21 -11.07
N TRP A 103 10.65 -7.48 -12.38
CA TRP A 103 11.84 -7.48 -13.26
C TRP A 103 13.01 -8.33 -12.77
N GLY A 104 12.74 -9.51 -12.22
CA GLY A 104 13.76 -10.39 -11.63
C GLY A 104 14.07 -10.10 -10.16
N GLY A 105 13.46 -9.04 -9.60
CA GLY A 105 13.53 -8.73 -8.17
C GLY A 105 14.87 -8.15 -7.72
N GLY A 106 14.93 -7.81 -6.45
CA GLY A 106 16.12 -7.27 -5.80
C GLY A 106 16.06 -7.39 -4.28
N GLU A 107 16.89 -6.61 -3.60
CA GLU A 107 16.90 -6.54 -2.13
C GLU A 107 15.53 -6.02 -1.60
N PRO A 108 14.95 -6.66 -0.58
CA PRO A 108 13.71 -6.18 0.02
C PRO A 108 13.94 -4.89 0.82
N PRO A 109 12.93 -4.02 0.99
CA PRO A 109 13.03 -2.87 1.86
C PRO A 109 13.26 -3.27 3.32
N PRO A 110 13.87 -2.41 4.14
CA PRO A 110 13.94 -2.62 5.58
C PRO A 110 12.53 -2.64 6.19
N GLY A 111 12.34 -3.43 7.24
CA GLY A 111 11.06 -3.52 7.95
C GLY A 111 10.04 -4.48 7.33
N MET A 112 10.43 -5.33 6.38
CA MET A 112 9.56 -6.41 5.89
C MET A 112 9.04 -7.31 7.03
N PRO A 113 7.79 -7.80 6.94
CA PRO A 113 6.86 -7.66 5.82
C PRO A 113 6.02 -6.36 5.82
N MET A 114 6.19 -5.48 6.81
CA MET A 114 5.42 -4.24 6.97
C MET A 114 6.35 -3.01 6.96
N PRO A 115 6.99 -2.70 5.83
CA PRO A 115 7.86 -1.54 5.76
C PRO A 115 7.03 -0.24 5.84
N ILE A 116 7.52 0.74 6.59
CA ILE A 116 6.84 2.04 6.75
C ILE A 116 7.24 2.95 5.58
N PRO A 117 6.29 3.52 4.81
CA PRO A 117 6.60 4.52 3.80
C PRO A 117 7.38 5.70 4.41
N GLU A 118 8.44 6.13 3.72
CA GLU A 118 9.34 7.17 4.25
C GLU A 118 8.58 8.48 4.56
N SER A 119 7.57 8.81 3.75
CA SER A 119 6.73 10.00 3.95
C SER A 119 6.06 10.02 5.32
N TRP A 120 5.76 8.85 5.92
CA TRP A 120 5.08 8.76 7.22
C TRP A 120 5.98 9.13 8.40
N ASN A 121 7.31 9.16 8.21
CA ASN A 121 8.25 9.48 9.28
C ASN A 121 8.04 10.88 9.85
N VAL A 122 7.48 11.82 9.07
CA VAL A 122 7.15 13.18 9.56
C VAL A 122 6.08 13.18 10.66
N LEU A 123 5.29 12.11 10.76
CA LEU A 123 4.24 11.93 11.77
C LEU A 123 4.71 11.07 12.94
N SER A 124 5.93 10.55 12.88
CA SER A 124 6.53 9.74 13.93
C SER A 124 7.19 10.65 14.99
N GLY A 125 6.83 10.45 16.25
CA GLY A 125 7.51 11.10 17.38
C GLY A 125 8.76 10.34 17.83
N PRO A 126 9.60 10.93 18.69
CA PRO A 126 10.81 10.28 19.22
C PRO A 126 10.52 8.99 20.00
N GLU A 127 9.31 8.83 20.55
CA GLU A 127 8.87 7.62 21.27
C GLU A 127 8.16 6.60 20.36
N GLY A 128 8.10 6.86 19.05
CA GLY A 128 7.20 6.18 18.14
C GLY A 128 5.75 6.67 18.30
N ARG A 129 4.88 6.27 17.37
CA ARG A 129 3.47 6.62 17.39
C ARG A 129 2.63 5.38 17.09
N LEU A 130 1.51 5.25 17.79
CA LEU A 130 0.56 4.17 17.53
C LEU A 130 -0.05 4.35 16.13
N MET A 131 -0.07 3.28 15.34
CA MET A 131 -0.75 3.25 14.04
C MET A 131 -2.25 3.01 14.23
N ASP A 132 -2.91 3.99 14.85
CA ASP A 132 -4.36 4.01 15.05
C ASP A 132 -5.08 4.79 13.94
N ASP A 133 -6.40 4.95 14.06
CA ASP A 133 -7.20 5.68 13.07
C ASP A 133 -6.78 7.14 12.95
N ALA A 134 -6.33 7.78 14.02
CA ALA A 134 -5.88 9.17 13.97
C ALA A 134 -4.58 9.29 13.16
N PHE A 135 -3.62 8.39 13.41
CA PHE A 135 -2.43 8.28 12.59
C PHE A 135 -2.76 8.02 11.12
N PHE A 136 -3.65 7.08 10.83
CA PHE A 136 -3.98 6.73 9.44
C PHE A 136 -4.77 7.83 8.71
N ASN A 137 -5.59 8.60 9.41
CA ASN A 137 -6.23 9.77 8.81
C ASN A 137 -5.20 10.85 8.43
N GLU A 138 -4.16 11.04 9.22
CA GLU A 138 -3.09 12.00 8.91
C GLU A 138 -2.19 11.53 7.77
N VAL A 139 -1.74 10.27 7.75
CA VAL A 139 -0.93 9.78 6.62
C VAL A 139 -1.71 9.80 5.31
N GLY A 140 -3.04 9.64 5.36
CA GLY A 140 -3.91 9.78 4.18
C GLY A 140 -3.83 11.15 3.50
N MET A 141 -3.28 12.16 4.16
CA MET A 141 -3.05 13.50 3.62
C MET A 141 -1.64 13.67 3.01
N LEU A 142 -0.69 12.79 3.33
CA LEU A 142 0.70 12.82 2.83
C LEU A 142 0.80 12.31 1.40
N PRO A 143 1.72 12.83 0.56
CA PRO A 143 1.95 12.31 -0.78
C PRO A 143 2.32 10.81 -0.78
N GLY A 144 2.02 10.16 -1.91
CA GLY A 144 2.56 8.85 -2.29
C GLY A 144 4.09 8.88 -2.37
#